data_AF-L0HFW6-F1
#
_entry.id   AF-L0HFW6-F1
#
_cell.length_a   1.000
_cell.length_b   1.000
_cell.length_c   1.000
_cell.angle_alpha   90.00
_cell.angle_beta   90.00
_cell.angle_gamma   90.00
#
_symmetry.space_group_name_H-M   'P 1'
#
loop_
_entity.id
_entity.type
_entity.pdbx_description
1 polymer ?
#
loop_
_entity_poly.entity_id
_entity_poly.type
_entity_poly.pdbx_seq_one_letter_code
_entity_poly.pdbx_strand_id
1 'polypeptide(L)'
;MAPSPDSPLENPRILLLAGIVFLACILAASFLLSGASSTAPASCPAASSHEPVFVDPVEKLRQVRDPAYTQQIFSEAVAYEPLLATPGTQVHMGFYSAKGNHGSLLRLLDTVNEGPAARENPPNRAIWAMGINGYYPYPSWERMMNEHWYERAFPVNGSVLIFGESYRDPYPVTFEQANAIWAGYSERFAMMAEPVAKATGKPVKIWCFVGGAKANRIFYTIELPALKKLEEKGLVEIYFAKSQDAEWNNMADWIKGSANTPAPAA
;
A
#
# COMPACT_ATOMS: atom_id res chain seq x y z
N MET A 1 -55.78 22.70 -63.71
CA MET A 1 -55.19 23.38 -62.54
C MET A 1 -54.06 22.50 -62.05
N ALA A 2 -52.82 22.84 -62.39
CA ALA A 2 -51.64 22.12 -61.90
C ALA A 2 -51.21 22.73 -60.55
N PRO A 3 -50.87 21.93 -59.52
CA PRO A 3 -50.35 22.46 -58.28
C PRO A 3 -48.89 22.92 -58.43
N SER A 4 -48.60 24.07 -57.84
CA SER A 4 -47.29 24.71 -57.75
C SER A 4 -46.35 23.89 -56.86
N PRO A 5 -45.08 23.71 -57.26
CA PRO A 5 -44.03 23.33 -56.32
C PRO A 5 -43.57 24.61 -55.61
N ASP A 6 -43.37 24.54 -54.30
CA ASP A 6 -42.36 25.29 -53.53
C ASP A 6 -42.71 25.23 -52.04
N SER A 7 -42.47 24.07 -51.44
CA SER A 7 -42.34 23.91 -49.99
C SER A 7 -40.87 23.68 -49.66
N PRO A 8 -40.15 24.63 -49.02
CA PRO A 8 -38.69 24.64 -48.92
C PRO A 8 -38.13 23.72 -47.82
N LEU A 9 -38.83 22.62 -47.47
CA LEU A 9 -38.54 21.83 -46.27
C LEU A 9 -38.08 20.39 -46.54
N GLU A 10 -37.59 20.10 -47.75
CA GLU A 10 -37.07 18.75 -48.09
C GLU A 10 -35.62 18.79 -48.57
N ASN A 11 -34.77 19.62 -47.96
CA ASN A 11 -33.34 19.47 -48.17
C ASN A 11 -32.76 18.61 -47.04
N PRO A 12 -32.53 17.29 -47.25
CA PRO A 12 -32.07 16.37 -46.20
C PRO A 12 -30.71 16.79 -45.62
N ARG A 13 -29.96 17.64 -46.32
CA ARG A 13 -28.71 18.24 -45.85
C ARG A 13 -28.92 19.24 -44.70
N ILE A 14 -30.03 19.97 -44.69
CA ILE A 14 -30.37 20.93 -43.62
C ILE A 14 -30.78 20.18 -42.35
N LEU A 15 -31.55 19.09 -42.50
CA LEU A 15 -31.92 18.20 -41.39
C LEU A 15 -30.70 17.49 -40.78
N LEU A 16 -29.76 17.04 -41.62
CA LEU A 16 -28.50 16.42 -41.17
C LEU A 16 -27.62 17.41 -40.39
N LEU A 17 -27.49 18.65 -40.87
CA LEU A 17 -26.72 19.69 -40.20
C LEU A 17 -27.35 20.12 -38.87
N ALA A 18 -28.68 20.26 -38.81
CA ALA A 18 -29.39 20.54 -37.56
C ALA A 18 -29.21 19.40 -36.54
N GLY A 19 -29.23 18.14 -36.98
CA GLY A 19 -29.00 16.98 -36.12
C GLY A 19 -27.58 16.91 -35.54
N ILE A 20 -26.56 17.23 -36.34
CA ILE A 20 -25.15 17.24 -35.88
C ILE A 20 -24.91 18.34 -34.84
N VAL A 21 -25.47 19.54 -35.06
CA VAL A 21 -25.36 20.65 -34.10
C VAL A 21 -26.07 20.31 -32.79
N PHE A 22 -27.26 19.69 -32.85
CA PHE A 22 -27.98 19.27 -31.66
C PHE A 22 -27.21 18.21 -30.85
N LEU A 23 -26.59 17.22 -31.53
CA LEU A 23 -25.76 16.20 -30.89
C LEU A 23 -24.50 16.79 -30.25
N ALA A 24 -23.86 17.77 -30.90
CA ALA A 24 -22.70 18.47 -30.36
C ALA A 24 -23.05 19.31 -29.12
N CYS A 25 -24.24 19.94 -29.10
CA CYS A 25 -24.73 20.65 -27.92
C CYS A 25 -25.03 19.72 -26.74
N ILE A 26 -25.58 18.52 -26.99
CA ILE A 26 -25.82 17.51 -25.94
C ILE A 26 -24.49 16.99 -25.37
N LEU A 27 -23.49 16.72 -26.22
CA LEU A 27 -22.16 16.31 -25.78
C LEU A 27 -21.45 17.41 -24.97
N ALA A 28 -21.55 18.68 -25.37
CA ALA A 28 -20.99 19.79 -24.61
C ALA A 28 -21.69 19.98 -23.25
N ALA A 29 -23.00 19.74 -23.17
CA ALA A 29 -23.73 19.80 -21.91
C ALA A 29 -23.36 18.65 -20.95
N SER A 30 -23.06 17.44 -21.43
CA SER A 30 -22.63 16.33 -20.57
C SER A 30 -21.21 16.51 -20.02
N PHE A 31 -20.34 17.25 -20.68
CA PHE A 31 -19.05 17.68 -20.11
C PHE A 31 -19.19 18.80 -19.06
N LEU A 32 -20.22 19.65 -19.15
CA LEU A 32 -20.46 20.72 -18.17
C LEU A 32 -21.28 20.28 -16.95
N LEU A 33 -22.07 19.19 -17.04
CA LEU A 33 -22.85 18.62 -15.94
C LEU A 33 -22.14 17.50 -15.15
N SER A 34 -20.92 17.09 -15.56
CA SER A 34 -20.11 16.14 -14.79
C SER A 34 -19.33 16.79 -13.63
N GLY A 35 -19.59 18.07 -13.33
CA GLY A 35 -19.01 18.81 -12.21
C GLY A 35 -19.85 18.86 -10.93
N ALA A 36 -20.97 18.12 -10.86
CA ALA A 36 -21.83 18.10 -9.67
C ALA A 36 -21.46 16.94 -8.72
N SER A 37 -20.62 17.27 -7.74
CA SER A 37 -20.69 16.78 -6.36
C SER A 37 -20.66 15.26 -6.13
N SER A 38 -19.47 14.67 -6.17
CA SER A 38 -19.11 13.73 -5.10
C SER A 38 -18.59 14.56 -3.92
N THR A 39 -19.44 14.80 -2.94
CA THR A 39 -18.96 15.15 -1.59
C THR A 39 -18.22 13.93 -1.06
N ALA A 40 -16.91 13.89 -1.30
CA ALA A 40 -16.03 13.04 -0.52
C ALA A 40 -16.31 13.31 0.97
N PRO A 41 -16.33 12.27 1.83
CA PRO A 41 -16.46 12.49 3.26
C PRO A 41 -15.39 13.50 3.69
N ALA A 42 -15.86 14.57 4.33
CA ALA A 42 -15.02 15.64 4.83
C ALA A 42 -14.08 15.09 5.90
N SER A 43 -12.82 14.79 5.54
CA SER A 43 -11.62 14.87 6.41
C SER A 43 -10.37 14.17 5.85
N CYS A 44 -10.10 14.23 4.53
CA CYS A 44 -8.74 13.96 4.06
C CYS A 44 -8.02 15.32 3.94
N PRO A 45 -6.97 15.60 4.73
CA PRO A 45 -6.15 16.78 4.47
C PRO A 45 -5.65 16.71 3.02
N ALA A 46 -5.70 17.85 2.33
CA ALA A 46 -5.11 18.00 1.01
C ALA A 46 -3.65 17.51 1.00
N ALA A 47 -3.22 16.96 -0.14
CA ALA A 47 -1.87 16.41 -0.37
C ALA A 47 -0.80 17.17 0.42
N SER A 48 -0.09 16.46 1.30
CA SER A 48 0.93 17.06 2.15
C SER A 48 1.98 17.75 1.28
N SER A 49 2.41 18.94 1.68
CA SER A 49 3.61 19.53 1.12
C SER A 49 4.74 18.52 1.30
N HIS A 50 5.33 18.05 0.20
CA HIS A 50 6.49 17.13 0.19
C HIS A 50 7.77 17.80 0.71
N GLU A 51 7.67 18.54 1.81
CA GLU A 51 8.81 19.15 2.47
C GLU A 51 9.48 18.10 3.37
N PRO A 52 10.81 17.89 3.24
CA PRO A 52 11.53 16.95 4.08
C PRO A 52 11.44 17.31 5.56
N VAL A 53 11.24 16.30 6.41
CA VAL A 53 11.20 16.47 7.87
C VAL A 53 12.46 15.90 8.50
N PHE A 54 13.26 16.77 9.13
CA PHE A 54 14.49 16.37 9.82
C PHE A 54 14.22 15.99 11.28
N VAL A 55 13.81 14.75 11.51
CA VAL A 55 13.68 14.18 12.86
C VAL A 55 15.04 13.69 13.36
N ASP A 56 15.31 13.88 14.66
CA ASP A 56 16.49 13.31 15.31
C ASP A 56 16.45 11.76 15.24
N PRO A 57 17.50 11.09 14.71
CA PRO A 57 17.52 9.64 14.60
C PRO A 57 17.42 8.95 15.97
N VAL A 58 17.89 9.55 17.07
CA VAL A 58 17.76 8.98 18.42
C VAL A 58 16.29 8.91 18.83
N GLU A 59 15.53 9.98 18.58
CA GLU A 59 14.11 10.04 18.90
C GLU A 59 13.32 9.07 18.02
N LYS A 60 13.61 9.00 16.72
CA LYS A 60 12.95 8.04 15.83
C LYS A 60 13.25 6.60 16.26
N LEU A 61 14.51 6.27 16.56
CA LEU A 61 14.89 4.95 17.05
C LEU A 61 14.16 4.59 18.33
N ARG A 62 14.01 5.53 19.27
CA ARG A 62 13.20 5.35 20.49
C ARG A 62 11.75 5.04 20.14
N GLN A 63 11.15 5.81 19.24
CA GLN A 63 9.77 5.62 18.78
C GLN A 63 9.56 4.24 18.16
N VAL A 64 10.35 3.86 17.15
CA VAL A 64 10.13 2.58 16.43
C VAL A 64 10.49 1.35 17.28
N ARG A 65 11.24 1.52 18.37
CA ARG A 65 11.51 0.47 19.37
C ARG A 65 10.43 0.36 20.42
N ASP A 66 9.54 1.33 20.56
CA ASP A 66 8.44 1.26 21.52
C ASP A 66 7.39 0.23 21.06
N PRO A 67 7.03 -0.79 21.86
CA PRO A 67 5.92 -1.69 21.53
C PRO A 67 4.58 -0.99 21.32
N ALA A 68 4.35 0.18 21.93
CA ALA A 68 3.16 0.98 21.70
C ALA A 68 3.03 1.43 20.23
N TYR A 69 4.15 1.52 19.51
CA TYR A 69 4.14 1.88 18.09
C TYR A 69 3.42 0.84 17.22
N THR A 70 3.43 -0.45 17.59
CA THR A 70 2.62 -1.47 16.91
C THR A 70 1.12 -1.18 17.04
N GLN A 71 0.66 -0.75 18.22
CA GLN A 71 -0.75 -0.41 18.42
C GLN A 71 -1.14 0.87 17.69
N GLN A 72 -0.21 1.82 17.56
CA GLN A 72 -0.43 3.00 16.73
C GLN A 72 -0.64 2.61 15.27
N ILE A 73 0.25 1.83 14.67
CA ILE A 73 0.13 1.36 13.28
C ILE A 73 -1.17 0.56 13.08
N PHE A 74 -1.52 -0.31 14.05
CA PHE A 74 -2.78 -1.06 14.00
C PHE A 74 -4.01 -0.15 14.02
N SER A 75 -4.03 0.85 14.90
CA SER A 75 -5.15 1.79 15.01
C SER A 75 -5.30 2.62 13.73
N GLU A 76 -4.18 3.04 13.13
CA GLU A 76 -4.16 3.69 11.83
C GLU A 76 -4.77 2.76 10.76
N ALA A 77 -4.31 1.50 10.68
CA ALA A 77 -4.83 0.54 9.72
C ALA A 77 -6.34 0.29 9.86
N VAL A 78 -6.85 0.15 11.09
CA VAL A 78 -8.29 -0.07 11.37
C VAL A 78 -9.14 1.16 11.06
N ALA A 79 -8.61 2.37 11.26
CA ALA A 79 -9.32 3.60 10.90
C ALA A 79 -9.60 3.66 9.39
N TYR A 80 -8.71 3.07 8.59
CA TYR A 80 -8.80 2.98 7.14
C TYR A 80 -9.59 1.76 6.65
N GLU A 81 -9.41 0.59 7.27
CA GLU A 81 -10.14 -0.65 6.96
C GLU A 81 -10.66 -1.29 8.27
N PRO A 82 -11.89 -0.95 8.71
CA PRO A 82 -12.46 -1.46 9.96
C PRO A 82 -12.62 -2.99 10.00
N LEU A 83 -12.65 -3.67 8.85
CA LEU A 83 -12.77 -5.12 8.80
C LEU A 83 -11.54 -5.83 9.37
N LEU A 84 -10.39 -5.16 9.46
CA LEU A 84 -9.18 -5.68 10.10
C LEU A 84 -9.36 -5.97 11.59
N ALA A 85 -10.36 -5.36 12.22
CA ALA A 85 -10.74 -5.60 13.62
C ALA A 85 -12.12 -6.27 13.77
N THR A 86 -12.69 -6.79 12.68
CA THR A 86 -14.00 -7.48 12.71
C THR A 86 -13.82 -8.98 12.95
N PRO A 87 -14.54 -9.58 13.92
CA PRO A 87 -14.51 -11.02 14.16
C PRO A 87 -14.81 -11.84 12.90
N GLY A 88 -14.01 -12.88 12.66
CA GLY A 88 -14.16 -13.78 11.53
C GLY A 88 -13.46 -13.32 10.25
N THR A 89 -13.10 -12.05 10.08
CA THR A 89 -12.34 -11.58 8.91
C THR A 89 -11.04 -12.36 8.77
N GLN A 90 -10.77 -12.93 7.59
CA GLN A 90 -9.46 -13.49 7.30
C GLN A 90 -8.52 -12.37 6.86
N VAL A 91 -7.47 -12.12 7.63
CA VAL A 91 -6.49 -11.08 7.30
C VAL A 91 -5.24 -11.69 6.67
N HIS A 92 -4.70 -10.97 5.70
CA HIS A 92 -3.48 -11.28 4.97
C HIS A 92 -2.47 -10.14 5.13
N MET A 93 -1.19 -10.47 5.32
CA MET A 93 -0.09 -9.50 5.35
C MET A 93 1.02 -9.94 4.42
N GLY A 94 1.73 -8.97 3.86
CA GLY A 94 2.73 -9.19 2.83
C GLY A 94 4.13 -8.77 3.23
N PHE A 95 5.13 -9.58 2.86
CA PHE A 95 6.55 -9.24 2.96
C PHE A 95 7.25 -9.54 1.65
N TYR A 96 8.19 -8.67 1.28
CA TYR A 96 8.99 -8.85 0.08
C TYR A 96 10.44 -8.48 0.35
N SER A 97 11.33 -9.09 -0.42
CA SER A 97 12.75 -8.71 -0.46
C SER A 97 13.31 -9.08 -1.83
N ALA A 98 14.46 -8.51 -2.22
CA ALA A 98 15.02 -8.58 -3.57
C ALA A 98 14.22 -7.84 -4.66
N LYS A 99 14.86 -7.66 -5.82
CA LYS A 99 14.31 -6.96 -6.98
C LYS A 99 13.19 -7.79 -7.61
N GLY A 100 12.12 -7.14 -8.04
CA GLY A 100 10.96 -7.76 -8.71
C GLY A 100 9.88 -8.25 -7.75
N ASN A 101 10.25 -8.72 -6.56
CA ASN A 101 9.32 -9.30 -5.60
C ASN A 101 8.28 -8.31 -5.04
N HIS A 102 8.58 -7.00 -5.06
CA HIS A 102 7.63 -5.96 -4.65
C HIS A 102 6.35 -6.01 -5.49
N GLY A 103 6.48 -6.02 -6.82
CA GLY A 103 5.31 -6.02 -7.72
C GLY A 103 4.44 -7.27 -7.57
N SER A 104 5.06 -8.43 -7.37
CA SER A 104 4.35 -9.68 -7.07
C SER A 104 3.54 -9.59 -5.79
N LEU A 105 4.12 -9.02 -4.74
CA LEU A 105 3.39 -8.80 -3.50
C LEU A 105 2.25 -7.80 -3.69
N LEU A 106 2.48 -6.70 -4.41
CA LEU A 106 1.42 -5.71 -4.64
C LEU A 106 0.20 -6.37 -5.30
N ARG A 107 0.42 -7.08 -6.41
CA ARG A 107 -0.62 -7.80 -7.13
C ARG A 107 -1.40 -8.77 -6.24
N LEU A 108 -0.71 -9.47 -5.34
CA LEU A 108 -1.33 -10.39 -4.40
C LEU A 108 -2.30 -9.66 -3.46
N LEU A 109 -1.82 -8.61 -2.79
CA LEU A 109 -2.59 -7.88 -1.79
C LEU A 109 -3.79 -7.15 -2.43
N ASP A 110 -3.60 -6.59 -3.64
CA ASP A 110 -4.69 -6.04 -4.46
C ASP A 110 -5.75 -7.11 -4.75
N THR A 111 -5.33 -8.31 -5.19
CA THR A 111 -6.27 -9.40 -5.50
C THR A 111 -7.07 -9.84 -4.28
N VAL A 112 -6.47 -9.85 -3.09
CA VAL A 112 -7.18 -10.16 -1.84
C VAL A 112 -8.21 -9.09 -1.49
N ASN A 113 -7.88 -7.80 -1.68
CA ASN A 113 -8.74 -6.68 -1.31
C ASN A 113 -9.84 -6.35 -2.33
N GLU A 114 -9.63 -6.65 -3.61
CA GLU A 114 -10.54 -6.26 -4.69
C GLU A 114 -11.21 -7.46 -5.36
N GLY A 115 -10.66 -8.66 -5.18
CA GLY A 115 -11.17 -9.88 -5.78
C GLY A 115 -12.44 -10.43 -5.12
N PRO A 116 -12.96 -11.57 -5.61
CA PRO A 116 -14.18 -12.18 -5.06
C PRO A 116 -14.10 -12.48 -3.55
N ALA A 117 -12.92 -12.85 -3.06
CA ALA A 117 -12.66 -13.16 -1.65
C ALA A 117 -12.91 -11.97 -0.71
N ALA A 118 -12.82 -10.74 -1.21
CA ALA A 118 -13.11 -9.53 -0.46
C ALA A 118 -14.61 -9.39 -0.12
N ARG A 119 -15.48 -10.10 -0.84
CA ARG A 119 -16.94 -10.06 -0.69
C ARG A 119 -17.51 -11.31 -0.01
N GLU A 120 -16.65 -12.25 0.38
CA GLU A 120 -17.05 -13.44 1.13
C GLU A 120 -17.60 -13.05 2.52
N ASN A 121 -18.32 -13.98 3.15
CA ASN A 121 -18.79 -13.83 4.52
C ASN A 121 -18.28 -14.98 5.40
N PRO A 122 -17.32 -14.74 6.31
CA PRO A 122 -16.64 -13.46 6.55
C PRO A 122 -15.63 -13.09 5.44
N PRO A 123 -15.32 -11.79 5.26
CA PRO A 123 -14.50 -11.32 4.15
C PRO A 123 -13.01 -11.62 4.36
N ASN A 124 -12.25 -11.56 3.26
CA ASN A 124 -10.79 -11.54 3.28
C ASN A 124 -10.30 -10.09 3.11
N ARG A 125 -9.26 -9.70 3.86
CA ARG A 125 -8.62 -8.38 3.74
C ARG A 125 -7.11 -8.49 3.81
N ALA A 126 -6.42 -7.68 3.03
CA ALA A 126 -4.98 -7.56 3.01
C ALA A 126 -4.55 -6.22 3.61
N ILE A 127 -3.50 -6.25 4.43
CA ILE A 127 -2.85 -5.08 5.01
C ILE A 127 -1.51 -4.85 4.32
N TRP A 128 -1.24 -3.59 3.99
CA TRP A 128 0.06 -3.17 3.47
C TRP A 128 0.88 -2.48 4.54
N ALA A 129 2.21 -2.65 4.49
CA ALA A 129 3.11 -1.86 5.33
C ALA A 129 3.01 -0.35 5.06
N MET A 130 2.55 0.01 3.86
CA MET A 130 2.47 1.38 3.37
C MET A 130 1.15 2.06 3.69
N GLY A 131 0.02 1.34 3.70
CA GLY A 131 -1.32 1.95 3.66
C GLY A 131 -2.47 1.01 3.30
N ILE A 132 -3.59 1.55 2.82
CA ILE A 132 -4.64 0.74 2.17
C ILE A 132 -4.17 0.25 0.80
N ASN A 133 -3.42 1.10 0.09
CA ASN A 133 -2.86 0.86 -1.23
C ASN A 133 -1.71 1.86 -1.47
N GLY A 134 -1.17 1.92 -2.69
CA GLY A 134 -0.10 2.86 -3.05
C GLY A 134 -0.48 4.35 -3.03
N TYR A 135 -1.77 4.69 -2.91
CA TYR A 135 -2.28 6.07 -2.94
C TYR A 135 -2.69 6.60 -1.56
N TYR A 136 -3.05 5.72 -0.62
CA TYR A 136 -3.52 6.08 0.71
C TYR A 136 -2.59 5.49 1.78
N PRO A 137 -1.42 6.13 2.01
CA PRO A 137 -0.48 5.66 3.01
C PRO A 137 -1.01 5.86 4.43
N TYR A 138 -0.57 5.03 5.37
CA TYR A 138 -0.79 5.28 6.79
C TYR A 138 0.03 6.50 7.24
N PRO A 139 -0.47 7.31 8.20
CA PRO A 139 0.27 8.46 8.73
C PRO A 139 1.69 8.11 9.20
N SER A 140 1.88 6.93 9.81
CA SER A 140 3.20 6.46 10.22
C SER A 140 4.12 6.15 9.03
N TRP A 141 3.59 5.61 7.93
CA TRP A 141 4.37 5.36 6.71
C TRP A 141 4.73 6.67 6.00
N GLU A 142 3.76 7.56 5.82
CA GLU A 142 3.98 8.87 5.20
C GLU A 142 5.07 9.65 5.94
N ARG A 143 5.02 9.64 7.28
CA ARG A 143 6.07 10.24 8.10
C ARG A 143 7.44 9.61 7.86
N MET A 144 7.53 8.28 7.82
CA MET A 144 8.80 7.58 7.53
C MET A 144 9.37 7.94 6.16
N MET A 145 8.52 8.14 5.15
CA MET A 145 8.93 8.55 3.81
C MET A 145 9.39 10.00 3.75
N ASN A 146 8.66 10.92 4.39
CA ASN A 146 9.02 12.34 4.44
C ASN A 146 10.26 12.63 5.31
N GLU A 147 10.70 11.66 6.10
CA GLU A 147 11.92 11.78 6.92
C GLU A 147 13.20 11.39 6.17
N HIS A 148 13.11 10.82 4.95
CA HIS A 148 14.22 10.58 4.02
C HIS A 148 15.46 9.93 4.64
N TRP A 149 15.26 8.91 5.48
CA TRP A 149 16.32 8.31 6.29
C TRP A 149 17.53 7.82 5.50
N TYR A 150 17.33 7.21 4.32
CA TYR A 150 18.44 6.71 3.52
C TYR A 150 19.16 7.83 2.79
N GLU A 151 18.46 8.80 2.21
CA GLU A 151 19.07 9.97 1.58
C GLU A 151 19.90 10.77 2.60
N ARG A 152 19.38 10.91 3.83
CA ARG A 152 20.08 11.57 4.94
C ARG A 152 21.36 10.84 5.38
N ALA A 153 21.43 9.53 5.18
CA ALA A 153 22.60 8.73 5.51
C ALA A 153 23.77 8.86 4.50
N PHE A 154 23.56 9.54 3.37
CA PHE A 154 24.58 9.74 2.33
C PHE A 154 24.76 11.23 1.97
N PRO A 155 25.19 12.08 2.92
CA PRO A 155 25.41 13.49 2.64
C PRO A 155 26.57 13.71 1.66
N VAL A 156 26.43 14.68 0.76
CA VAL A 156 27.49 15.16 -0.14
C VAL A 156 27.88 16.56 0.30
N ASN A 157 29.15 16.75 0.66
CA ASN A 157 29.68 18.03 1.17
C ASN A 157 28.90 18.60 2.37
N GLY A 158 28.44 17.73 3.28
CA GLY A 158 27.70 18.13 4.48
C GLY A 158 26.24 18.53 4.26
N SER A 159 25.72 18.34 3.03
CA SER A 159 24.30 18.51 2.70
C SER A 159 23.70 17.23 2.15
N VAL A 160 22.39 17.06 2.28
CA VAL A 160 21.65 15.91 1.78
C VAL A 160 20.82 16.36 0.57
N LEU A 161 20.79 15.53 -0.49
CA LEU A 161 20.03 15.83 -1.69
C LEU A 161 18.67 15.13 -1.62
N ILE A 162 17.59 15.90 -1.51
CA ILE A 162 16.23 15.38 -1.44
C ILE A 162 15.39 16.09 -2.50
N PHE A 163 14.71 15.33 -3.36
CA PHE A 163 13.95 15.86 -4.50
C PHE A 163 14.72 16.84 -5.41
N GLY A 164 16.06 16.70 -5.50
CA GLY A 164 16.91 17.58 -6.29
C GLY A 164 17.32 18.88 -5.60
N GLU A 165 16.85 19.11 -4.37
CA GLU A 165 17.21 20.26 -3.55
C GLU A 165 18.21 19.85 -2.45
N SER A 166 19.10 20.78 -2.11
CA SER A 166 20.17 20.56 -1.12
C SER A 166 19.73 21.08 0.23
N TYR A 167 19.72 20.21 1.23
CA TYR A 167 19.33 20.55 2.61
C TYR A 167 20.49 20.31 3.57
N ARG A 168 20.56 21.13 4.62
CA ARG A 168 21.44 20.87 5.76
C ARG A 168 20.67 20.08 6.81
N ASP A 169 21.08 18.85 7.05
CA ASP A 169 20.49 18.02 8.12
C ASP A 169 20.99 18.50 9.49
N PRO A 170 20.12 19.02 10.38
CA PRO A 170 20.50 19.39 11.73
C PRO A 170 20.86 18.18 12.61
N TYR A 171 20.46 16.96 12.21
CA TYR A 171 20.68 15.72 12.94
C TYR A 171 21.30 14.66 12.01
N PRO A 172 22.63 14.69 11.79
CA PRO A 172 23.31 13.76 10.89
C PRO A 172 22.97 12.30 11.18
N VAL A 173 22.63 11.56 10.13
CA VAL A 173 22.21 10.16 10.20
C VAL A 173 23.31 9.26 9.63
N THR A 174 23.63 8.16 10.30
CA THR A 174 24.48 7.11 9.71
C THR A 174 23.65 6.07 8.96
N PHE A 175 24.27 5.32 8.05
CA PHE A 175 23.58 4.23 7.36
C PHE A 175 23.04 3.18 8.32
N GLU A 176 23.77 2.86 9.40
CA GLU A 176 23.32 1.92 10.44
C GLU A 176 22.07 2.43 11.15
N GLN A 177 21.99 3.74 11.43
CA GLN A 177 20.81 4.35 12.04
C GLN A 177 19.62 4.33 11.10
N ALA A 178 19.80 4.74 9.83
CA ALA A 178 18.73 4.69 8.83
C ALA A 178 18.19 3.27 8.64
N ASN A 179 19.08 2.29 8.54
CA ASN A 179 18.70 0.88 8.42
C ASN A 179 17.99 0.37 9.69
N ALA A 180 18.45 0.77 10.89
CA ALA A 180 17.81 0.40 12.15
C ALA A 180 16.42 1.04 12.34
N ILE A 181 16.21 2.25 11.82
CA ILE A 181 14.91 2.93 11.83
C ILE A 181 13.91 2.18 10.95
N TRP A 182 14.28 1.86 9.70
CA TRP A 182 13.45 1.07 8.79
C TRP A 182 13.20 -0.35 9.31
N ALA A 183 14.22 -0.99 9.88
CA ALA A 183 14.09 -2.27 10.56
C ALA A 183 13.09 -2.20 11.71
N GLY A 184 13.14 -1.17 12.56
CA GLY A 184 12.20 -1.00 13.67
C GLY A 184 10.76 -0.84 13.18
N TYR A 185 10.53 -0.03 12.15
CA TYR A 185 9.19 0.09 11.53
C TYR A 185 8.69 -1.26 11.01
N SER A 186 9.54 -1.96 10.25
CA SER A 186 9.24 -3.26 9.65
C SER A 186 8.94 -4.34 10.70
N GLU A 187 9.69 -4.38 11.81
CA GLU A 187 9.39 -5.25 12.95
C GLU A 187 8.01 -4.92 13.53
N ARG A 188 7.73 -3.63 13.78
CA ARG A 188 6.46 -3.19 14.37
C ARG A 188 5.27 -3.49 13.47
N PHE A 189 5.45 -3.40 12.14
CA PHE A 189 4.47 -3.86 11.16
C PHE A 189 4.24 -5.37 11.26
N ALA A 190 5.29 -6.21 11.32
CA ALA A 190 5.13 -7.65 11.49
C ALA A 190 4.38 -8.01 12.80
N MET A 191 4.72 -7.31 13.89
CA MET A 191 4.09 -7.49 15.19
C MET A 191 2.60 -7.08 15.22
N MET A 192 2.11 -6.33 14.24
CA MET A 192 0.70 -5.98 14.10
C MET A 192 -0.19 -7.22 13.85
N ALA A 193 0.38 -8.33 13.38
CA ALA A 193 -0.38 -9.57 13.24
C ALA A 193 -0.99 -10.06 14.57
N GLU A 194 -0.37 -9.74 15.72
CA GLU A 194 -0.88 -10.13 17.03
C GLU A 194 -2.20 -9.43 17.41
N PRO A 195 -2.31 -8.08 17.43
CA PRO A 195 -3.59 -7.42 17.66
C PRO A 195 -4.64 -7.75 16.58
N VAL A 196 -4.24 -7.95 15.33
CA VAL A 196 -5.16 -8.41 14.26
C VAL A 196 -5.75 -9.77 14.60
N ALA A 197 -4.91 -10.77 14.90
CA ALA A 197 -5.37 -12.12 15.21
C ALA A 197 -6.29 -12.14 16.45
N LYS A 198 -5.99 -11.29 17.45
CA LYS A 198 -6.85 -11.13 18.64
C LYS A 198 -8.22 -10.53 18.28
N ALA A 199 -8.26 -9.54 17.40
CA ALA A 199 -9.51 -8.87 17.03
C ALA A 199 -10.40 -9.72 16.11
N THR A 200 -9.80 -10.44 15.15
CA THR A 200 -10.54 -11.26 14.19
C THR A 200 -10.83 -12.67 14.70
N GLY A 201 -10.07 -13.15 15.69
CA GLY A 201 -10.13 -14.53 16.16
C GLY A 201 -9.55 -15.56 15.16
N LYS A 202 -8.81 -15.10 14.15
CA LYS A 202 -8.19 -15.96 13.12
C LYS A 202 -6.68 -15.69 13.02
N PRO A 203 -5.86 -16.72 12.76
CA PRO A 203 -4.46 -16.51 12.40
C PRO A 203 -4.34 -15.64 11.14
N VAL A 204 -3.35 -14.74 11.14
CA VAL A 204 -3.06 -13.90 9.97
C VAL A 204 -2.25 -14.70 8.96
N LYS A 205 -2.65 -14.67 7.68
CA LYS A 205 -1.91 -15.31 6.58
C LYS A 205 -0.78 -14.39 6.12
N ILE A 206 0.45 -14.83 6.25
CA ILE A 206 1.64 -14.07 5.89
C ILE A 206 2.19 -14.58 4.57
N TRP A 207 2.30 -13.70 3.57
CA TRP A 207 2.81 -14.03 2.24
C TRP A 207 4.19 -13.42 2.01
N CYS A 208 5.18 -14.26 1.74
CA CYS A 208 6.58 -13.87 1.65
C CYS A 208 7.13 -14.09 0.23
N PHE A 209 7.36 -13.00 -0.51
CA PHE A 209 8.12 -12.99 -1.77
C PHE A 209 9.59 -12.61 -1.51
N VAL A 210 10.40 -13.59 -1.13
CA VAL A 210 11.78 -13.34 -0.60
C VAL A 210 12.88 -14.12 -1.33
N GLY A 211 12.52 -14.86 -2.38
CA GLY A 211 13.49 -15.57 -3.21
C GLY A 211 14.54 -14.62 -3.79
N GLY A 212 15.81 -15.02 -3.74
CA GLY A 212 16.95 -14.23 -4.23
C GLY A 212 17.41 -13.10 -3.31
N ALA A 213 16.80 -12.93 -2.14
CA ALA A 213 17.24 -11.92 -1.17
C ALA A 213 18.49 -12.34 -0.40
N LYS A 214 19.41 -11.40 -0.17
CA LYS A 214 20.63 -11.62 0.63
C LYS A 214 20.34 -11.75 2.11
N ALA A 215 21.22 -12.44 2.84
CA ALA A 215 21.07 -12.70 4.28
C ALA A 215 21.00 -11.43 5.15
N ASN A 216 21.60 -10.33 4.70
CA ASN A 216 21.61 -9.06 5.44
C ASN A 216 20.38 -8.17 5.20
N ARG A 217 19.39 -8.63 4.41
CA ARG A 217 18.15 -7.88 4.17
C ARG A 217 17.27 -7.89 5.41
N ILE A 218 16.54 -6.79 5.64
CA ILE A 218 15.60 -6.60 6.76
C ILE A 218 14.70 -7.81 6.98
N PHE A 219 14.21 -8.45 5.90
CA PHE A 219 13.41 -9.66 6.02
C PHE A 219 14.08 -10.76 6.85
N TYR A 220 15.32 -11.13 6.53
CA TYR A 220 15.99 -12.24 7.22
C TYR A 220 16.50 -11.84 8.61
N THR A 221 16.92 -10.59 8.77
CA THR A 221 17.52 -10.12 10.03
C THR A 221 16.49 -9.68 11.06
N ILE A 222 15.28 -9.30 10.65
CA ILE A 222 14.28 -8.64 11.52
C ILE A 222 12.89 -9.25 11.38
N GLU A 223 12.31 -9.26 10.16
CA GLU A 223 10.90 -9.67 9.97
C GLU A 223 10.70 -11.15 10.25
N LEU A 224 11.54 -12.01 9.66
CA LEU A 224 11.43 -13.46 9.82
C LEU A 224 11.58 -13.91 11.29
N PRO A 225 12.54 -13.42 12.09
CA PRO A 225 12.57 -13.70 13.53
C PRO A 225 11.29 -13.29 14.27
N ALA A 226 10.68 -12.15 13.94
CA ALA A 226 9.42 -11.74 14.54
C ALA A 226 8.25 -12.66 14.11
N LEU A 227 8.15 -12.96 12.82
CA LEU A 227 7.15 -13.85 12.25
C LEU A 227 7.24 -15.27 12.84
N LYS A 228 8.45 -15.81 13.05
CA LYS A 228 8.68 -17.11 13.71
C LYS A 228 8.05 -17.16 15.11
N LYS A 229 8.30 -16.13 15.92
CA LYS A 229 7.71 -16.03 17.28
C LYS A 229 6.19 -15.94 17.24
N LEU A 230 5.62 -15.29 16.22
CA LEU A 230 4.17 -15.19 16.05
C LEU A 230 3.57 -16.52 15.57
N GLU A 231 4.29 -17.26 14.71
CA GLU A 231 3.87 -18.58 14.22
C GLU A 231 3.86 -19.61 15.35
N GLU A 232 4.90 -19.60 16.20
CA GLU A 232 4.96 -20.45 17.41
C GLU A 232 3.80 -20.20 18.37
N LYS A 233 3.28 -18.97 18.43
CA LYS A 233 2.08 -18.62 19.21
C LYS A 233 0.76 -19.00 18.52
N GLY A 234 0.79 -19.51 17.29
CA GLY A 234 -0.40 -19.79 16.48
C GLY A 234 -1.13 -18.54 15.98
N LEU A 235 -0.49 -17.37 16.01
CA LEU A 235 -1.11 -16.10 15.60
C LEU A 235 -1.00 -15.84 14.09
N VAL A 236 -0.09 -16.54 13.41
CA VAL A 236 0.13 -16.39 11.97
C VAL A 236 0.33 -17.74 11.29
N GLU A 237 0.05 -17.78 9.99
CA GLU A 237 0.43 -18.86 9.08
C GLU A 237 1.34 -18.28 7.99
N ILE A 238 2.58 -18.75 7.90
CA ILE A 238 3.58 -18.18 6.97
C ILE A 238 3.63 -19.00 5.68
N TYR A 239 3.66 -18.31 4.55
CA TYR A 239 3.72 -18.88 3.21
C TYR A 239 4.83 -18.22 2.40
N PHE A 240 5.76 -19.03 1.90
CA PHE A 240 6.84 -18.59 1.00
C PHE A 240 6.48 -18.88 -0.44
N ALA A 241 6.57 -17.86 -1.30
CA ALA A 241 6.33 -18.01 -2.72
C ALA A 241 7.45 -18.85 -3.37
N LYS A 242 7.08 -19.83 -4.21
CA LYS A 242 8.03 -20.61 -5.01
C LYS A 242 8.57 -19.83 -6.21
N SER A 243 7.81 -18.85 -6.70
CA SER A 243 8.17 -17.97 -7.82
C SER A 243 7.59 -16.57 -7.65
N GLN A 244 7.98 -15.63 -8.51
CA GLN A 244 7.42 -14.27 -8.56
C GLN A 244 5.98 -14.24 -9.09
N ASP A 245 5.49 -15.34 -9.66
CA ASP A 245 4.16 -15.44 -10.26
C ASP A 245 3.19 -16.21 -9.37
N ALA A 246 3.57 -16.53 -8.14
CA ALA A 246 2.75 -17.25 -7.19
C ALA A 246 1.38 -16.56 -6.97
N GLU A 247 0.30 -17.33 -7.09
CA GLU A 247 -1.05 -16.86 -6.86
C GLU A 247 -1.56 -17.31 -5.49
N TRP A 248 -2.12 -16.40 -4.70
CA TRP A 248 -2.49 -16.67 -3.29
C TRP A 248 -3.60 -17.71 -3.12
N ASN A 249 -4.42 -17.93 -4.15
CA ASN A 249 -5.49 -18.93 -4.19
C ASN A 249 -4.99 -20.29 -4.74
N ASN A 250 -3.77 -20.37 -5.26
CA ASN A 250 -3.15 -21.60 -5.71
C ASN A 250 -2.10 -22.08 -4.69
N MET A 251 -2.50 -22.95 -3.76
CA MET A 251 -1.61 -23.45 -2.69
C MET A 251 -0.39 -24.22 -3.21
N ALA A 252 -0.41 -24.69 -4.46
CA ALA A 252 0.78 -25.32 -5.05
C ALA A 252 1.92 -24.33 -5.29
N ASP A 253 1.66 -23.02 -5.32
CA ASP A 253 2.67 -21.98 -5.50
C ASP A 253 3.42 -21.61 -4.22
N TRP A 254 2.99 -22.16 -3.08
CA TRP A 254 3.46 -21.76 -1.76
C TRP A 254 4.10 -22.92 -0.98
N ILE A 255 5.01 -22.55 -0.08
CA ILE A 255 5.57 -23.46 0.91
C ILE A 255 5.19 -22.90 2.29
N LYS A 256 4.43 -23.67 3.07
CA LYS A 256 3.93 -23.26 4.40
C LYS A 256 4.99 -23.46 5.49
N GLY A 257 5.06 -22.54 6.45
CA GLY A 257 5.84 -22.67 7.68
C GLY A 257 7.20 -22.00 7.62
N SER A 258 7.57 -21.26 8.67
CA SER A 258 8.89 -20.59 8.78
C SER A 258 10.08 -21.54 8.76
N ALA A 259 9.89 -22.82 9.09
CA ALA A 259 10.90 -23.87 8.94
C ALA A 259 11.36 -24.06 7.48
N ASN A 260 10.51 -23.68 6.51
CA ASN A 260 10.76 -23.81 5.08
C ASN A 260 11.19 -22.49 4.42
N THR A 261 11.73 -21.56 5.20
CA THR A 261 12.25 -20.29 4.67
C THR A 261 13.28 -20.57 3.55
N PRO A 262 13.18 -19.92 2.38
CA PRO A 262 14.20 -20.00 1.34
C PRO A 262 15.59 -19.62 1.88
N ALA A 263 16.63 -20.32 1.41
CA ALA A 263 17.99 -19.93 1.70
C ALA A 263 18.28 -18.54 1.12
N PRO A 264 18.93 -17.63 1.89
CA PRO A 264 19.34 -16.35 1.33
C PRO A 264 20.33 -16.53 0.17
N ALA A 265 20.27 -15.62 -0.79
CA ALA A 265 21.28 -15.53 -1.85
C ALA A 265 22.65 -15.16 -1.25
N ALA A 266 23.70 -15.64 -1.91
CA ALA A 266 25.09 -15.34 -1.57
C ALA A 266 25.44 -13.84 -1.73
#